data_AF-A0A919X474-F1
#
_entry.id   AF-A0A919X474-F1
#
_cell.length_a   1.000
_cell.length_b   1.000
_cell.length_c   1.000
_cell.angle_alpha   90.00
_cell.angle_beta   90.00
_cell.angle_gamma   90.00
#
_symmetry.space_group_name_H-M   'P 1'
#
loop_
_entity.id
_entity.type
_entity.pdbx_description
1 polymer ?
#
loop_
_entity_poly.entity_id
_entity_poly.type
_entity_poly.pdbx_seq_one_letter_code
_entity_poly.pdbx_strand_id
1 'polypeptide(L)' 'MDIQHPDITRSENTGYPYSNRRAMYGVDGLGNDVHTGDEILRLNDEFYRVDDLFQETIEVLEQQGAEYEIAK' A
#
# COMPACT_ATOMS: atom_id res chain seq x y z
N MET A 1 28.70 37.65 -13.01
CA MET A 1 28.73 36.17 -12.98
C MET A 1 29.14 35.77 -11.59
N ASP A 2 28.16 35.47 -10.74
CA ASP A 2 28.33 34.65 -9.54
C ASP A 2 26.91 34.21 -9.15
N ILE A 3 26.58 32.95 -9.44
CA ILE A 3 25.34 32.32 -8.98
C ILE A 3 25.75 31.12 -8.13
N GLN A 4 25.99 31.39 -6.86
CA GLN A 4 25.88 30.36 -5.83
C GLN A 4 24.41 29.96 -5.73
N HIS A 5 24.10 28.72 -6.06
CA HIS A 5 22.87 28.06 -5.62
C HIS A 5 23.26 26.74 -4.96
N PRO A 6 23.20 26.63 -3.62
CA PRO A 6 22.99 25.35 -2.97
C PRO A 6 21.52 24.94 -3.13
N ASP A 7 21.23 23.68 -2.90
CA ASP A 7 19.88 23.11 -2.83
C ASP A 7 19.13 22.93 -4.15
N ILE A 8 19.27 21.73 -4.74
CA ILE A 8 18.11 21.02 -5.29
C ILE A 8 18.27 19.53 -4.98
N THR A 9 17.88 19.21 -3.74
CA THR A 9 17.00 18.11 -3.34
C THR A 9 16.98 16.86 -4.23
N ARG A 10 17.48 15.76 -3.64
CA ARG A 10 17.08 14.36 -3.83
C ARG A 10 15.93 14.19 -4.82
N SER A 11 16.20 13.55 -5.96
CA SER A 11 15.21 13.19 -6.97
C SER A 11 14.02 12.48 -6.34
N GLU A 12 12.98 13.25 -6.02
CA GLU A 12 11.66 12.73 -5.72
C GLU A 12 11.16 12.11 -7.01
N ASN A 13 11.06 10.78 -7.00
CA ASN A 13 10.48 9.99 -8.07
C ASN A 13 8.95 10.19 -8.02
N THR A 14 8.50 11.44 -8.21
CA THR A 14 7.09 11.81 -8.22
C THR A 14 6.54 11.66 -9.63
N GLY A 15 6.00 10.48 -9.91
CA GLY A 15 5.02 10.31 -10.96
C GLY A 15 3.81 11.23 -10.71
N TYR A 16 3.52 12.07 -11.69
CA TYR A 16 2.35 12.94 -11.86
C TYR A 16 1.00 12.37 -11.35
N PRO A 17 -0.02 13.24 -11.19
CA PRO A 17 -0.25 14.12 -10.05
C PRO A 17 -0.69 13.34 -8.80
N TYR A 18 -0.22 13.77 -7.63
CA TYR A 18 -0.63 13.26 -6.32
C TYR A 18 -2.15 13.47 -6.13
N SER A 19 -2.93 12.47 -6.53
CA SER A 19 -4.34 12.40 -6.17
C SER A 19 -4.37 12.05 -4.69
N ASN A 20 -4.65 13.06 -3.85
CA ASN A 20 -4.86 12.97 -2.40
C ASN A 20 -5.98 11.98 -1.96
N ARG A 21 -6.46 11.13 -2.87
CA ARG A 21 -7.60 10.23 -2.69
C ARG A 21 -7.18 8.82 -2.30
N ARG A 22 -5.89 8.49 -2.37
CA ARG A 22 -5.33 7.21 -1.90
C ARG A 22 -4.05 7.49 -1.11
N ALA A 23 -4.20 7.71 0.19
CA ALA A 23 -3.04 7.74 1.08
C ALA A 23 -2.44 6.32 1.14
N MET A 24 -1.14 6.22 1.36
CA MET A 24 -0.52 4.92 1.64
C MET A 24 -1.02 4.44 3.00
N TYR A 25 -1.70 3.28 3.04
CA TYR A 25 -2.16 2.65 4.27
C TYR A 25 -1.00 1.95 4.98
N GLY A 26 -0.17 1.24 4.21
CA GLY A 26 1.00 0.55 4.72
C GLY A 26 1.55 -0.45 3.72
N VAL A 27 2.52 -1.24 4.16
CA VAL A 27 3.04 -2.38 3.41
C VAL A 27 2.42 -3.64 4.01
N ASP A 28 1.86 -4.50 3.17
CA ASP A 28 1.27 -5.76 3.60
C ASP A 28 2.33 -6.79 4.04
N GLY A 29 1.88 -7.94 4.56
CA GLY A 29 2.77 -9.04 4.98
C GLY A 29 3.63 -9.64 3.86
N LEU A 30 3.33 -9.33 2.59
CA LEU A 30 4.03 -9.80 1.40
C LEU A 30 4.96 -8.73 0.80
N GLY A 31 4.97 -7.51 1.34
CA GLY A 31 5.78 -6.40 0.84
C GLY A 31 5.09 -5.53 -0.20
N ASN A 32 3.78 -5.66 -0.39
CA ASN A 32 3.00 -4.86 -1.34
C ASN A 32 2.51 -3.55 -0.70
N ASP A 33 2.57 -2.46 -1.47
CA ASP A 33 2.03 -1.17 -1.06
C ASP A 33 0.51 -1.17 -1.08
N VAL A 34 -0.10 -1.13 0.11
CA VAL A 34 -1.55 -1.01 0.29
C VAL A 34 -1.92 0.45 0.40
N HIS A 35 -2.95 0.85 -0.35
CA HIS A 35 -3.48 2.20 -0.30
C HIS A 35 -4.82 2.23 0.42
N THR A 36 -5.14 3.37 1.04
CA THR A 36 -6.45 3.60 1.67
C THR A 36 -7.56 3.45 0.62
N GLY A 37 -8.58 2.65 0.94
CA GLY A 37 -9.68 2.29 0.07
C GLY A 37 -9.49 0.98 -0.68
N ASP A 38 -8.32 0.34 -0.59
CA ASP A 38 -8.12 -1.00 -1.12
C ASP A 38 -8.70 -2.07 -0.16
N GLU A 39 -9.14 -3.18 -0.74
CA GLU A 39 -9.64 -4.34 0.00
C GLU A 39 -8.46 -5.14 0.54
N ILE A 40 -8.49 -5.38 1.86
CA ILE A 40 -7.49 -6.14 2.58
C ILE A 40 -8.13 -7.30 3.34
N LEU A 41 -7.42 -8.41 3.45
CA LEU A 41 -7.73 -9.50 4.36
C LEU A 41 -6.87 -9.35 5.59
N ARG A 42 -7.50 -9.20 6.75
CA ARG A 42 -6.83 -9.15 8.04
C ARG A 42 -6.84 -10.53 8.66
N LEU A 43 -5.65 -11.07 8.94
CA LEU A 43 -5.48 -12.33 9.65
C LEU A 43 -4.61 -12.08 10.89
N ASN A 44 -5.18 -12.23 12.08
CA ASN A 44 -4.53 -11.89 13.34
C ASN A 44 -4.08 -10.40 13.39
N ASP A 45 -2.77 -10.16 13.37
CA ASP A 45 -2.17 -8.81 13.41
C ASP A 45 -1.62 -8.38 12.04
N GLU A 46 -1.73 -9.25 11.03
CA GLU A 46 -1.23 -8.99 9.67
C GLU A 46 -2.39 -8.73 8.71
N PHE A 47 -2.10 -8.00 7.64
CA PHE A 47 -3.04 -7.75 6.57
C PHE A 47 -2.41 -8.02 5.22
N TYR A 48 -3.24 -8.37 4.25
CA TYR A 48 -2.85 -8.73 2.90
C TYR A 48 -3.79 -8.07 1.89
N ARG A 49 -3.26 -7.51 0.80
CA ARG A 49 -4.09 -6.87 -0.23
C ARG A 49 -4.80 -7.93 -1.07
N VAL A 50 -6.14 -7.92 -1.10
CA VAL A 50 -6.95 -8.93 -1.79
C VAL A 50 -6.64 -8.98 -3.29
N ASP A 51 -6.41 -7.82 -3.90
CA ASP A 51 -6.13 -7.67 -5.33
C ASP A 51 -4.83 -8.38 -5.78
N ASP A 52 -3.86 -8.52 -4.86
CA ASP A 52 -2.56 -9.17 -5.12
C ASP A 52 -2.56 -10.65 -4.70
N LEU A 53 -3.62 -11.11 -4.02
CA LEU A 53 -3.75 -12.50 -3.59
C LEU A 53 -4.39 -13.36 -4.68
N PHE A 54 -3.85 -14.57 -4.85
CA PHE A 54 -4.55 -15.59 -5.64
C PHE A 54 -5.82 -16.02 -4.91
N GLN A 55 -6.84 -16.39 -5.68
CA GLN A 55 -8.12 -16.88 -5.16
C GLN A 55 -7.92 -18.02 -4.13
N GLU A 56 -7.01 -18.97 -4.42
CA GLU A 56 -6.70 -20.06 -3.50
C GLU A 56 -6.13 -19.56 -2.16
N THR A 57 -5.37 -18.47 -2.18
CA THR A 57 -4.80 -17.87 -0.96
C THR A 57 -5.88 -17.18 -0.14
N ILE A 58 -6.81 -16.49 -0.80
CA ILE A 58 -8.00 -15.90 -0.16
C ILE A 58 -8.80 -17.00 0.56
N GLU A 59 -9.11 -18.11 -0.11
CA GLU A 59 -9.88 -19.21 0.47
C GLU A 59 -9.17 -19.85 1.68
N VAL A 60 -7.84 -19.94 1.64
CA VAL A 60 -7.04 -20.43 2.79
C VAL A 60 -7.05 -19.44 3.93
N LEU A 61 -6.93 -18.14 3.66
CA LEU A 61 -6.96 -17.09 4.68
C LEU A 61 -8.34 -17.04 5.34
N GLU A 62 -9.43 -17.14 4.58
CA GLU A 62 -10.80 -17.23 5.11
C GLU A 62 -10.97 -18.46 6.01
N GLN A 63 -10.44 -19.62 5.62
CA GLN A 63 -10.45 -20.82 6.47
C GLN A 63 -9.65 -20.66 7.77
N GLN A 64 -8.62 -19.82 7.76
CA GLN A 64 -7.84 -19.47 8.94
C GLN A 64 -8.51 -18.39 9.82
N GLY A 65 -9.66 -17.88 9.40
CA GLY A 65 -10.42 -16.85 10.11
C GLY A 65 -10.01 -15.43 9.75
N ALA A 66 -9.43 -15.21 8.56
CA ALA A 66 -9.20 -13.87 8.05
C ALA A 66 -10.53 -13.16 7.75
N GLU A 67 -10.58 -11.86 8.02
CA GLU A 67 -11.75 -11.03 7.77
C GLU A 67 -11.45 -9.98 6.70
N TYR A 68 -12.43 -9.72 5.83
CA TYR A 68 -12.33 -8.65 4.84
C TYR A 68 -12.50 -7.29 5.51
N GLU A 69 -11.53 -6.42 5.31
CA GLU A 69 -11.55 -5.04 5.77
C GLU A 69 -11.20 -4.10 4.62
N ILE A 70 -11.67 -2.85 4.69
CA ILE A 70 -11.24 -1.79 3.77
C ILE A 70 -10.18 -0.98 4.50
N ALA A 71 -9.00 -0.83 3.88
CA ALA A 71 -7.93 0.00 4.40
C ALA A 71 -8.43 1.46 4.59
N LYS A 72 -8.37 2.00 5.81
CA LYS A 72 -8.89 3.34 6.17
C LYS A 72 -7.80 4.27 6.68
#